data_AF-A0A2V9Y0C4-F1
#
_entry.id   AF-A0A2V9Y0C4-F1
#
_cell.length_a   1.000
_cell.length_b   1.000
_cell.length_c   1.000
_cell.angle_alpha   90.00
_cell.angle_beta   90.00
_cell.angle_gamma   90.00
#
_symmetry.space_group_name_H-M   'P 1'
#
loop_
_entity.id
_entity.type
_entity.pdbx_description
1 polymer ?
#
loop_
_entity_poly.entity_id
_entity_poly.type
_entity_poly.pdbx_seq_one_letter_code
_entity_poly.pdbx_strand_id
1 'polypeptide(L)'
;MKKLVLLAVLALALPTAVFAGSSIDYSNSGGTLSGSNSGLSLSGSVLFAVNGNGGFITGSNLGSVSFETGALLSGSLQIGGTFASGGWFTITGNGSNGVPNGTLFTGTFSGPVTWTMTTLPNGTHNYTLTGALTGTGSGYSAVGVTVQLTVNTGKGFFNGCTKISSGDTNVNVVVPEPGSLSLLGTGLLAMGGMIRRKLKA
;
A
#
# COMPACT_ATOMS: atom_id res chain seq x y z
N MET A 1 -4.18 -34.19 -26.55
CA MET A 1 -3.01 -33.37 -26.12
C MET A 1 -3.23 -31.87 -26.24
N LYS A 2 -3.66 -31.31 -27.38
CA LYS A 2 -3.87 -29.84 -27.54
C LYS A 2 -4.88 -29.22 -26.57
N LYS A 3 -6.01 -29.91 -26.31
CA LYS A 3 -7.04 -29.45 -25.36
C LYS A 3 -6.55 -29.47 -23.90
N LEU A 4 -5.69 -30.42 -23.54
CA LEU A 4 -5.11 -30.54 -22.19
C LEU A 4 -4.10 -29.43 -21.89
N VAL A 5 -3.28 -29.03 -22.87
CA VAL A 5 -2.35 -27.90 -22.70
C VAL A 5 -3.12 -26.58 -22.56
N LEU A 6 -4.18 -26.38 -23.35
CA LEU A 6 -5.02 -25.19 -23.25
C LEU A 6 -5.74 -25.12 -21.89
N LEU A 7 -6.26 -26.26 -21.40
CA LEU A 7 -6.86 -26.38 -20.07
C LEU A 7 -5.86 -26.17 -18.93
N ALA A 8 -4.61 -26.63 -19.08
CA ALA A 8 -3.54 -26.39 -18.12
C ALA A 8 -3.17 -24.90 -18.06
N VAL A 9 -3.01 -24.24 -19.21
CA VAL A 9 -2.74 -22.79 -19.28
C VAL A 9 -3.90 -21.98 -18.70
N LEU A 10 -5.15 -22.37 -18.97
CA LEU A 10 -6.32 -21.74 -18.37
C LEU A 10 -6.29 -21.94 -16.84
N ALA A 11 -6.10 -23.17 -16.35
CA ALA A 11 -6.02 -23.47 -14.92
C ALA A 11 -4.89 -22.73 -14.18
N LEU A 12 -3.79 -22.43 -14.86
CA LEU A 12 -2.69 -21.58 -14.34
C LEU A 12 -3.03 -20.09 -14.36
N ALA A 13 -3.92 -19.63 -15.25
CA ALA A 13 -4.32 -18.23 -15.39
C ALA A 13 -5.57 -17.86 -14.56
N LEU A 14 -6.40 -18.83 -14.16
CA LEU A 14 -7.58 -18.57 -13.32
C LEU A 14 -7.25 -17.95 -11.95
N PRO A 15 -6.21 -18.41 -11.21
CA PRO A 15 -5.87 -17.83 -9.91
C PRO A 15 -5.47 -16.36 -9.99
N THR A 16 -4.79 -15.92 -11.06
CA THR A 16 -4.39 -14.52 -11.22
C THR A 16 -5.57 -13.62 -11.60
N ALA A 17 -6.57 -14.12 -12.32
CA ALA A 17 -7.77 -13.35 -12.67
C ALA A 17 -8.65 -13.02 -11.43
N VAL A 18 -8.63 -13.86 -10.39
CA VAL A 18 -9.40 -13.63 -9.14
C VAL A 18 -8.89 -12.44 -8.33
N PHE A 19 -7.62 -12.07 -8.47
CA PHE A 19 -7.02 -10.94 -7.75
C PHE A 19 -7.02 -9.63 -8.57
N ALA A 20 -7.51 -9.64 -9.82
CA ALA A 20 -7.57 -8.44 -10.63
C ALA A 20 -8.60 -7.44 -10.04
N GLY A 21 -8.11 -6.28 -9.58
CA GLY A 21 -8.94 -5.22 -9.00
C GLY A 21 -9.23 -5.37 -7.50
N SER A 22 -8.51 -6.22 -6.78
CA SER A 22 -8.61 -6.29 -5.32
C SER A 22 -7.82 -5.16 -4.67
N SER A 23 -8.53 -4.21 -4.05
CA SER A 23 -7.95 -3.26 -3.09
C SER A 23 -8.14 -3.76 -1.67
N ILE A 24 -7.17 -3.50 -0.81
CA ILE A 24 -7.27 -3.74 0.63
C ILE A 24 -7.06 -2.42 1.36
N ASP A 25 -8.05 -2.01 2.15
CA ASP A 25 -7.97 -0.84 3.02
C ASP A 25 -7.54 -1.26 4.42
N TYR A 26 -6.54 -0.56 4.95
CA TYR A 26 -6.05 -0.74 6.31
C TYR A 26 -6.25 0.55 7.08
N SER A 27 -7.03 0.49 8.16
CA SER A 27 -7.22 1.63 9.06
C SER A 27 -6.47 1.41 10.37
N ASN A 28 -5.69 2.42 10.76
CA ASN A 28 -4.88 2.41 11.96
C ASN A 28 -5.12 3.64 12.84
N SER A 29 -4.83 3.52 14.12
CA SER A 29 -4.91 4.63 15.08
C SER A 29 -3.92 4.45 16.22
N GLY A 30 -3.70 5.53 16.97
CA GLY A 30 -2.72 5.55 18.06
C GLY A 30 -1.29 5.40 17.56
N GLY A 31 -0.34 5.31 18.48
CA GLY A 31 1.09 5.37 18.15
C GLY A 31 1.64 6.79 18.14
N THR A 32 2.95 6.88 17.96
CA THR A 32 3.73 8.11 18.08
C THR A 32 4.38 8.43 16.75
N LEU A 33 4.03 9.59 16.19
CA LEU A 33 4.72 10.19 15.06
C LEU A 33 5.79 11.12 15.62
N SER A 34 7.05 10.85 15.28
CA SER A 34 8.19 11.68 15.67
C SER A 34 9.08 11.97 14.49
N GLY A 35 9.76 13.11 14.48
CA GLY A 35 10.72 13.41 13.43
C GLY A 35 11.25 14.82 13.42
N SER A 36 12.07 15.08 12.40
CA SER A 36 12.76 16.35 12.17
C SER A 36 12.81 16.64 10.67
N ASN A 37 13.62 17.62 10.27
CA ASN A 37 13.89 17.84 8.84
C ASN A 37 14.58 16.63 8.17
N SER A 38 15.09 15.67 8.94
CA SER A 38 15.62 14.41 8.41
C SER A 38 14.56 13.39 8.01
N GLY A 39 13.29 13.60 8.40
CA GLY A 39 12.17 12.71 8.10
C GLY A 39 11.24 12.51 9.29
N LEU A 40 10.07 11.91 9.04
CA LEU A 40 9.09 11.49 10.03
C LEU A 40 9.10 9.97 10.18
N SER A 41 8.93 9.49 11.42
CA SER A 41 8.87 8.09 11.80
C SER A 41 7.60 7.84 12.61
N LEU A 42 6.83 6.82 12.23
CA LEU A 42 5.67 6.34 12.97
C LEU A 42 5.98 4.99 13.61
N SER A 43 5.74 4.89 14.92
CA SER A 43 5.85 3.65 15.66
C SER A 43 4.69 3.46 16.64
N GLY A 44 4.38 2.21 16.97
CA GLY A 44 3.35 1.85 17.96
C GLY A 44 1.91 2.13 17.51
N SER A 45 1.68 2.37 16.22
CA SER A 45 0.34 2.52 15.66
C SER A 45 -0.32 1.16 15.51
N VAL A 46 -1.61 1.08 15.82
CA VAL A 46 -2.38 -0.16 15.90
C VAL A 46 -3.41 -0.22 14.78
N LEU A 47 -3.48 -1.34 14.07
CA LEU A 47 -4.53 -1.64 13.11
C LEU A 47 -5.83 -1.99 13.85
N PHE A 48 -6.93 -1.34 13.46
CA PHE A 48 -8.25 -1.61 14.06
C PHE A 48 -9.30 -2.04 13.03
N ALA A 49 -9.06 -1.80 11.74
CA ALA A 49 -9.91 -2.31 10.68
C ALA A 49 -9.09 -2.72 9.44
N VAL A 50 -9.52 -3.81 8.79
CA VAL A 50 -9.00 -4.27 7.51
C VAL A 50 -10.20 -4.58 6.63
N ASN A 51 -10.27 -3.96 5.45
CA ASN A 51 -11.32 -4.20 4.47
C ASN A 51 -10.70 -4.74 3.18
N GLY A 52 -11.06 -5.94 2.75
CA GLY A 52 -10.54 -6.50 1.50
C GLY A 52 -11.37 -7.68 1.03
N ASN A 53 -10.82 -8.50 0.13
CA ASN A 53 -11.52 -9.65 -0.45
C ASN A 53 -11.99 -10.70 0.58
N GLY A 54 -11.42 -10.71 1.79
CA GLY A 54 -11.85 -11.56 2.91
C GLY A 54 -13.02 -11.01 3.72
N GLY A 55 -13.55 -9.84 3.36
CA GLY A 55 -14.59 -9.11 4.07
C GLY A 55 -14.05 -7.97 4.94
N PHE A 56 -14.96 -7.33 5.68
CA PHE A 56 -14.64 -6.25 6.61
C PHE A 56 -14.37 -6.82 8.01
N ILE A 57 -13.12 -6.69 8.46
CA ILE A 57 -12.64 -7.19 9.74
C ILE A 57 -12.38 -6.00 10.66
N THR A 58 -12.85 -6.09 11.91
CA THR A 58 -12.59 -5.08 12.95
C THR A 58 -12.04 -5.72 14.22
N GLY A 59 -11.28 -4.95 14.99
CA GLY A 59 -10.72 -5.39 16.27
C GLY A 59 -10.00 -4.26 16.99
N SER A 60 -9.71 -4.46 18.28
CA SER A 60 -8.95 -3.50 19.08
C SER A 60 -7.45 -3.51 18.78
N ASN A 61 -6.94 -4.62 18.27
CA ASN A 61 -5.56 -4.78 17.82
C ASN A 61 -5.50 -5.92 16.79
N LEU A 62 -5.43 -5.57 15.51
CA LEU A 62 -5.27 -6.49 14.39
C LEU A 62 -3.81 -6.58 13.92
N GLY A 63 -2.91 -5.79 14.51
CA GLY A 63 -1.54 -5.62 14.07
C GLY A 63 -1.09 -4.17 14.18
N SER A 64 -0.09 -3.78 13.38
CA SER A 64 0.56 -2.48 13.46
C SER A 64 0.90 -1.87 12.11
N VAL A 65 1.02 -0.55 12.09
CA VAL A 65 1.58 0.24 10.98
C VAL A 65 2.81 0.98 11.48
N SER A 66 3.89 0.90 10.73
CA SER A 66 5.13 1.64 11.01
C SER A 66 5.75 2.13 9.71
N PHE A 67 6.37 3.30 9.74
CA PHE A 67 7.05 3.85 8.56
C PHE A 67 8.12 4.87 8.92
N GLU A 68 8.98 5.16 7.96
CA GLU A 68 9.84 6.33 7.90
C GLU A 68 9.73 7.01 6.53
N THR A 69 9.67 8.35 6.50
CA THR A 69 9.72 9.14 5.26
C THR A 69 11.17 9.47 4.88
N GLY A 70 11.38 9.98 3.67
CA GLY A 70 12.61 10.70 3.33
C GLY A 70 12.75 12.03 4.08
N ALA A 71 13.86 12.74 3.83
CA ALA A 71 14.13 14.06 4.41
C ALA A 71 13.19 15.15 3.88
N LEU A 72 13.00 16.21 4.67
CA LEU A 72 12.18 17.36 4.30
C LEU A 72 12.89 18.16 3.19
N LEU A 73 12.25 18.27 2.03
CA LEU A 73 12.75 19.01 0.86
C LEU A 73 12.36 20.49 0.91
N SER A 74 11.15 20.80 1.37
CA SER A 74 10.62 22.16 1.40
C SER A 74 9.59 22.36 2.51
N GLY A 75 9.37 23.62 2.89
CA GLY A 75 8.44 23.99 3.95
C GLY A 75 9.02 23.74 5.35
N SER A 76 8.15 23.42 6.31
CA SER A 76 8.54 23.06 7.68
C SER A 76 7.54 22.08 8.30
N LEU A 77 7.95 21.44 9.38
CA LEU A 77 7.04 20.56 10.13
C LEU A 77 5.88 21.32 10.79
N GLN A 78 6.05 22.61 11.07
CA GLN A 78 5.05 23.42 11.77
C GLN A 78 3.94 23.93 10.85
N ILE A 79 4.28 24.39 9.65
CA ILE A 79 3.33 25.01 8.72
C ILE A 79 3.05 24.17 7.46
N GLY A 80 3.61 22.96 7.38
CA GLY A 80 3.49 22.08 6.23
C GLY A 80 4.73 22.10 5.36
N GLY A 81 4.94 21.01 4.63
CA GLY A 81 6.13 20.79 3.82
C GLY A 81 6.03 19.57 2.94
N THR A 82 7.10 19.29 2.20
CA THR A 82 7.20 18.14 1.31
C THR A 82 8.45 17.36 1.65
N PHE A 83 8.32 16.05 1.89
CA PHE A 83 9.44 15.14 2.10
C PHE A 83 9.82 14.43 0.80
N ALA A 84 11.07 14.02 0.72
CA ALA A 84 11.58 13.20 -0.36
C ALA A 84 10.90 11.83 -0.40
N SER A 85 10.90 11.22 -1.58
CA SER A 85 10.60 9.81 -1.76
C SER A 85 11.63 8.93 -1.03
N GLY A 86 11.35 7.63 -0.94
CA GLY A 86 12.17 6.66 -0.22
C GLY A 86 11.61 6.33 1.15
N GLY A 87 12.49 6.11 2.13
CA GLY A 87 12.11 5.58 3.43
C GLY A 87 11.55 4.17 3.33
N TRP A 88 10.73 3.77 4.30
CA TRP A 88 10.08 2.46 4.32
C TRP A 88 8.69 2.55 4.97
N PHE A 89 7.81 1.63 4.61
CA PHE A 89 6.46 1.53 5.15
C PHE A 89 6.11 0.05 5.32
N THR A 90 5.58 -0.34 6.47
CA THR A 90 5.21 -1.73 6.76
C THR A 90 3.91 -1.82 7.54
N ILE A 91 3.05 -2.73 7.09
CA ILE A 91 1.83 -3.16 7.78
C ILE A 91 2.04 -4.61 8.20
N THR A 92 1.91 -4.88 9.49
CA THR A 92 2.06 -6.21 10.07
C THR A 92 0.76 -6.62 10.72
N GLY A 93 0.24 -7.79 10.36
CA GLY A 93 -0.90 -8.42 11.02
C GLY A 93 -0.45 -9.32 12.15
N ASN A 94 -1.29 -9.49 13.17
CA ASN A 94 -0.96 -10.26 14.37
C ASN A 94 -1.65 -11.63 14.45
N GLY A 95 -2.37 -12.06 13.41
CA GLY A 95 -3.10 -13.34 13.41
C GLY A 95 -4.51 -13.30 14.01
N SER A 96 -4.97 -12.15 14.53
CA SER A 96 -6.26 -12.04 15.24
C SER A 96 -7.43 -11.78 14.29
N ASN A 97 -8.62 -12.25 14.66
CA ASN A 97 -9.89 -11.98 13.97
C ASN A 97 -9.88 -12.27 12.45
N GLY A 98 -9.07 -13.23 12.00
CA GLY A 98 -8.96 -13.61 10.59
C GLY A 98 -7.94 -12.81 9.78
N VAL A 99 -7.24 -11.86 10.39
CA VAL A 99 -6.09 -11.17 9.77
C VAL A 99 -4.87 -12.11 9.80
N PRO A 100 -4.12 -12.28 8.70
CA PRO A 100 -2.91 -13.10 8.68
C PRO A 100 -1.85 -12.64 9.70
N ASN A 101 -1.06 -13.58 10.22
CA ASN A 101 0.09 -13.25 11.05
C ASN A 101 1.32 -13.00 10.15
N GLY A 102 1.95 -11.83 10.30
CA GLY A 102 3.14 -11.43 9.54
C GLY A 102 2.92 -10.18 8.68
N THR A 103 3.79 -9.96 7.71
CA THR A 103 3.75 -8.76 6.85
C THR A 103 2.58 -8.81 5.88
N LEU A 104 1.65 -7.87 6.02
CA LEU A 104 0.50 -7.69 5.11
C LEU A 104 0.90 -6.82 3.92
N PHE A 105 1.72 -5.80 4.18
CA PHE A 105 2.29 -4.92 3.16
C PHE A 105 3.68 -4.43 3.58
N THR A 106 4.60 -4.33 2.63
CA THR A 106 5.89 -3.66 2.79
C THR A 106 6.24 -2.89 1.52
N GLY A 107 6.77 -1.67 1.66
CA GLY A 107 7.09 -0.82 0.53
C GLY A 107 7.85 0.45 0.91
N THR A 108 7.99 1.35 -0.06
CA THR A 108 8.67 2.65 0.09
C THR A 108 7.83 3.74 -0.58
N PHE A 109 8.02 5.00 -0.16
CA PHE A 109 7.35 6.13 -0.80
C PHE A 109 7.92 6.35 -2.21
N SER A 110 7.06 6.28 -3.22
CA SER A 110 7.44 6.34 -4.63
C SER A 110 7.51 7.75 -5.19
N GLY A 111 6.88 8.71 -4.52
CA GLY A 111 6.92 10.13 -4.84
C GLY A 111 7.11 10.98 -3.59
N PRO A 112 7.10 12.32 -3.73
CA PRO A 112 7.17 13.22 -2.59
C PRO A 112 6.01 12.97 -1.62
N VAL A 113 6.29 13.03 -0.33
CA VAL A 113 5.27 12.89 0.72
C VAL A 113 4.86 14.28 1.17
N THR A 114 3.58 14.61 1.08
CA THR A 114 3.07 15.94 1.43
C THR A 114 2.65 15.96 2.90
N TRP A 115 3.06 17.00 3.60
CA TRP A 115 2.65 17.31 4.96
C TRP A 115 1.88 18.63 4.96
N THR A 116 0.58 18.59 5.20
CA THR A 116 -0.28 19.77 5.11
C THR A 116 -0.84 20.11 6.49
N MET A 117 -0.70 21.37 6.90
CA MET A 117 -1.33 21.90 8.10
C MET A 117 -2.62 22.64 7.73
N THR A 118 -3.69 22.39 8.48
CA THR A 118 -4.95 23.13 8.41
C THR A 118 -5.30 23.62 9.80
N THR A 119 -5.58 24.92 9.93
CA THR A 119 -6.10 25.49 11.18
C THR A 119 -7.62 25.44 11.15
N LEU A 120 -8.21 24.79 12.14
CA LEU A 120 -9.66 24.67 12.30
C LEU A 120 -10.25 25.95 12.94
N PRO A 121 -11.57 26.21 12.78
CA PRO A 121 -12.21 27.41 13.36
C PRO A 121 -12.06 27.55 14.88
N ASN A 122 -11.85 26.45 15.59
CA ASN A 122 -11.59 26.44 17.04
C ASN A 122 -10.13 26.79 17.42
N GLY A 123 -9.29 27.14 16.43
CA GLY A 123 -7.88 27.48 16.59
C GLY A 123 -6.96 26.27 16.79
N THR A 124 -7.44 25.05 16.58
CA THR A 124 -6.59 23.85 16.61
C THR A 124 -5.97 23.56 15.25
N HIS A 125 -4.79 22.92 15.25
CA HIS A 125 -4.07 22.56 14.04
C HIS A 125 -4.23 21.06 13.77
N ASN A 126 -4.69 20.75 12.56
CA ASN A 126 -4.77 19.41 12.03
C ASN A 126 -3.73 19.25 10.92
N TYR A 127 -2.96 18.17 10.97
CA TYR A 127 -1.95 17.86 9.99
C TYR A 127 -2.31 16.57 9.26
N THR A 128 -2.08 16.58 7.95
CA THR A 128 -2.29 15.43 7.08
C THR A 128 -0.98 15.08 6.38
N LEU A 129 -0.51 13.85 6.55
CA LEU A 129 0.57 13.28 5.75
C LEU A 129 -0.04 12.44 4.62
N THR A 130 0.26 12.78 3.38
CA THR A 130 -0.23 12.06 2.20
C THR A 130 0.93 11.63 1.33
N GLY A 131 0.95 10.38 0.90
CA GLY A 131 1.99 9.85 0.03
C GLY A 131 1.52 8.64 -0.77
N ALA A 132 2.21 8.38 -1.88
CA ALA A 132 2.06 7.17 -2.66
C ALA A 132 3.18 6.18 -2.32
N LEU A 133 2.84 4.90 -2.20
CA LEU A 133 3.79 3.81 -1.97
C LEU A 133 3.87 2.87 -3.17
N THR A 134 5.02 2.24 -3.29
CA THR A 134 5.25 1.05 -4.13
C THR A 134 5.85 -0.05 -3.27
N GLY A 135 5.39 -1.27 -3.45
CA GLY A 135 5.81 -2.36 -2.58
C GLY A 135 5.21 -3.71 -2.94
N THR A 136 5.11 -4.56 -1.92
CA THR A 136 4.53 -5.90 -2.01
C THR A 136 3.42 -6.03 -0.96
N GLY A 137 2.21 -6.40 -1.39
CA GLY A 137 1.07 -6.69 -0.52
C GLY A 137 0.63 -8.14 -0.70
N SER A 138 0.51 -8.91 0.40
CA SER A 138 0.13 -10.33 0.36
C SER A 138 0.94 -11.20 -0.62
N GLY A 139 2.23 -10.87 -0.83
CA GLY A 139 3.12 -11.58 -1.75
C GLY A 139 3.05 -11.13 -3.22
N TYR A 140 2.19 -10.17 -3.56
CA TYR A 140 2.05 -9.62 -4.91
C TYR A 140 2.56 -8.17 -4.99
N SER A 141 3.01 -7.76 -6.17
CA SER A 141 3.41 -6.37 -6.41
C SER A 141 2.22 -5.42 -6.22
N ALA A 142 2.44 -4.32 -5.52
CA ALA A 142 1.45 -3.28 -5.26
C ALA A 142 2.03 -1.92 -5.67
N VAL A 143 1.28 -1.19 -6.51
CA VAL A 143 1.69 0.10 -7.06
C VAL A 143 0.51 1.07 -6.93
N GLY A 144 0.81 2.32 -6.60
CA GLY A 144 -0.22 3.35 -6.44
C GLY A 144 -0.98 3.22 -5.12
N VAL A 145 -0.36 2.60 -4.12
CA VAL A 145 -0.91 2.52 -2.77
C VAL A 145 -0.95 3.93 -2.19
N THR A 146 -2.09 4.37 -1.66
CA THR A 146 -2.22 5.69 -1.04
C THR A 146 -2.20 5.57 0.47
N VAL A 147 -1.47 6.47 1.12
CA VAL A 147 -1.48 6.63 2.58
C VAL A 147 -1.99 8.01 2.91
N GLN A 148 -2.88 8.09 3.89
CA GLN A 148 -3.28 9.32 4.54
C GLN A 148 -3.22 9.15 6.06
N LEU A 149 -2.38 9.95 6.72
CA LEU A 149 -2.27 9.98 8.18
C LEU A 149 -2.77 11.33 8.70
N THR A 150 -3.60 11.32 9.74
CA THR A 150 -4.13 12.53 10.36
C THR A 150 -3.63 12.69 11.79
N VAL A 151 -3.23 13.91 12.13
CA VAL A 151 -2.64 14.27 13.41
C VAL A 151 -3.26 15.58 13.90
N ASN A 152 -3.69 15.64 15.16
CA ASN A 152 -4.14 16.88 15.78
C ASN A 152 -3.16 17.27 16.90
N THR A 153 -2.65 18.50 16.88
CA THR A 153 -1.69 19.00 17.89
C THR A 153 -2.33 19.99 18.86
N GLY A 154 -3.66 20.09 18.86
CA GLY A 154 -4.39 21.12 19.60
C GLY A 154 -4.03 22.50 19.09
N LYS A 155 -3.85 23.47 19.99
CA LYS A 155 -3.52 24.87 19.63
C LYS A 155 -2.03 25.11 19.37
N GLY A 156 -1.18 24.11 19.58
CA GLY A 156 0.25 24.19 19.30
C GLY A 156 0.58 23.68 17.90
N PHE A 157 1.71 24.10 17.34
CA PHE A 157 2.24 23.50 16.12
C PHE A 157 2.89 22.14 16.41
N PHE A 158 3.06 21.32 15.38
CA PHE A 158 3.88 20.12 15.48
C PHE A 158 5.32 20.48 15.91
N ASN A 159 5.78 19.88 17.00
CA ASN A 159 7.08 20.18 17.61
C ASN A 159 8.00 18.96 17.68
N GLY A 160 7.98 18.14 16.63
CA GLY A 160 8.86 16.98 16.50
C GLY A 160 8.30 15.66 17.04
N CYS A 161 7.23 15.68 17.84
CA CYS A 161 6.61 14.45 18.36
C CYS A 161 5.13 14.69 18.71
N THR A 162 4.27 13.74 18.37
CA THR A 162 2.84 13.73 18.75
C THR A 162 2.21 12.36 18.51
N LYS A 163 0.99 12.17 19.02
CA LYS A 163 0.19 10.98 18.71
C LYS A 163 -0.62 11.18 17.45
N ILE A 164 -0.77 10.13 16.64
CA ILE A 164 -1.65 10.18 15.48
C ILE A 164 -3.11 10.02 15.92
N SER A 165 -4.02 10.66 15.20
CA SER A 165 -5.46 10.48 15.40
C SER A 165 -5.95 9.26 14.64
N SER A 166 -5.56 9.15 13.37
CA SER A 166 -5.93 8.05 12.49
C SER A 166 -4.98 7.96 11.30
N GLY A 167 -4.98 6.80 10.64
CA GLY A 167 -4.39 6.58 9.34
C GLY A 167 -5.25 5.65 8.51
N ASP A 168 -5.19 5.84 7.20
CA ASP A 168 -5.82 5.00 6.21
C ASP A 168 -4.83 4.69 5.09
N THR A 169 -4.74 3.42 4.71
CA THR A 169 -3.85 2.94 3.65
C THR A 169 -4.63 2.05 2.70
N ASN A 170 -4.80 2.50 1.46
CA ASN A 170 -5.44 1.71 0.40
C ASN A 170 -4.35 1.04 -0.45
N VAL A 171 -4.26 -0.27 -0.36
CA VAL A 171 -3.33 -1.09 -1.14
C VAL A 171 -4.04 -1.64 -2.36
N ASN A 172 -3.72 -1.12 -3.54
CA ASN A 172 -4.13 -1.73 -4.80
C ASN A 172 -3.11 -2.78 -5.25
N VAL A 173 -3.53 -4.04 -5.31
CA VAL A 173 -2.66 -5.13 -5.77
C VAL A 173 -2.68 -5.17 -7.29
N VAL A 174 -1.52 -5.02 -7.91
CA VAL A 174 -1.39 -5.07 -9.37
C VAL A 174 -1.16 -6.52 -9.77
N VAL A 175 -2.12 -7.05 -10.51
CA VAL A 175 -2.02 -8.38 -11.12
C VAL A 175 -1.84 -8.18 -12.62
N PRO A 176 -1.04 -9.02 -13.32
CA PRO A 176 -0.91 -8.90 -14.77
C PRO A 176 -2.27 -8.82 -15.44
N GLU A 177 -2.48 -7.74 -16.20
CA GLU A 177 -3.75 -7.46 -16.84
C GLU A 177 -4.15 -8.66 -17.73
N PRO A 178 -5.46 -8.97 -17.85
CA PRO A 178 -5.93 -10.01 -18.77
C PRO A 178 -5.39 -9.84 -20.20
N GLY A 179 -5.10 -8.60 -20.61
CA GLY A 179 -4.47 -8.27 -21.90
C GLY A 179 -3.02 -8.76 -22.04
N SER A 180 -2.20 -8.68 -20.99
CA SER A 180 -0.83 -9.21 -21.02
C SER A 180 -0.81 -10.74 -21.08
N LEU A 181 -1.76 -11.40 -20.42
CA LEU A 181 -1.96 -12.85 -20.51
C LEU A 181 -2.47 -13.28 -21.89
N SER A 182 -3.39 -12.50 -22.48
CA SER A 182 -3.84 -12.69 -23.86
C SER A 182 -2.70 -12.52 -24.87
N LEU A 183 -1.83 -11.51 -24.68
CA LEU A 183 -0.67 -11.29 -25.55
C LEU A 183 0.35 -12.43 -25.42
N LEU A 184 0.62 -12.92 -24.21
CA LEU A 184 1.47 -14.10 -24.00
C LEU A 184 0.85 -15.36 -24.65
N GLY A 185 -0.46 -15.55 -24.48
CA GLY A 185 -1.20 -16.66 -25.07
C GLY A 185 -1.18 -16.64 -26.59
N THR A 186 -1.44 -15.48 -27.20
CA THR A 186 -1.38 -15.30 -28.66
C THR A 186 0.05 -15.40 -29.20
N GLY A 187 1.06 -14.93 -28.46
CA GLY A 187 2.48 -15.12 -28.78
C GLY A 187 2.89 -16.59 -28.81
N LEU A 188 2.48 -17.37 -27.82
CA LEU A 188 2.75 -18.82 -27.77
C LEU A 188 2.03 -19.57 -28.91
N LEU A 189 0.80 -19.17 -29.25
CA LEU A 189 0.07 -19.74 -30.40
C LEU A 189 0.75 -19.40 -31.73
N ALA A 190 1.24 -18.17 -31.90
CA ALA A 190 1.98 -17.75 -33.09
C ALA A 190 3.29 -18.54 -33.24
N MET A 191 4.07 -18.69 -32.16
CA MET A 191 5.28 -19.51 -32.16
C MET A 191 4.98 -20.99 -32.46
N GLY A 192 3.95 -21.56 -31.84
CA GLY A 192 3.51 -22.93 -32.15
C GLY A 192 3.09 -23.12 -33.61
N GLY A 193 2.45 -22.10 -34.20
CA GLY A 193 2.11 -22.06 -35.62
C GLY A 193 3.34 -22.03 -36.53
N MET A 194 4.34 -21.22 -36.19
CA MET A 194 5.60 -21.11 -36.93
C MET A 194 6.42 -22.42 -36.89
N ILE A 195 6.53 -23.05 -35.73
CA ILE A 195 7.22 -24.34 -35.57
C ILE A 195 6.52 -25.43 -36.38
N ARG A 196 5.17 -25.46 -36.35
CA ARG A 196 4.39 -26.43 -37.14
C ARG A 196 4.54 -26.21 -38.64
N ARG A 197 4.69 -24.95 -39.09
CA ARG A 197 4.98 -24.64 -40.50
C ARG A 197 6.36 -25.16 -40.91
N LYS A 198 7.36 -25.02 -40.03
CA LYS A 198 8.72 -25.54 -40.27
C LYS A 198 8.84 -27.06 -40.24
N LEU A 199 8.02 -27.76 -39.44
CA LEU A 199 8.04 -29.23 -39.39
C LEU A 199 7.25 -29.91 -40.52
N LYS A 200 6.52 -29.13 -41.33
CA LYS A 200 5.76 -29.61 -42.49
C LYS A 200 6.34 -29.16 -43.84
N ALA A 201 7.41 -28.36 -43.80
CA ALA A 201 8.25 -28.03 -44.94
C ALA A 201 9.48 -28.94 -44.90
#